data_AF-A0A7T0BYG6-F1
#
_entry.id   AF-A0A7T0BYG6-F1
#
_cell.length_a   1.000
_cell.length_b   1.000
_cell.length_c   1.000
_cell.angle_alpha   90.00
_cell.angle_beta   90.00
_cell.angle_gamma   90.00
#
_symmetry.space_group_name_H-M   'P 1'
#
loop_
_entity.id
_entity.type
_entity.pdbx_description
1 polymer ?
#
loop_
_entity_poly.entity_id
_entity_poly.type
_entity_poly.pdbx_seq_one_letter_code
_entity_poly.pdbx_strand_id
1 'polypeptide(L)'
;MLKKEETILKEILWGERPYHHLSFLKINHSLTSEGHRIENPRHLNIVAKIEDLARGILRYYKEPSKLQEWARFILEANELYDLDLGNNEWADQFLKELKNISTGNALEQKVLDHAREIMPFFPKKRALGEPEIPGNPT
;
A
#
# COMPACT_ATOMS: atom_id res chain seq x y z
N MET A 1 -16.96 -11.42 5.69
CA MET A 1 -17.28 -10.08 5.12
C MET A 1 -16.49 -9.06 5.89
N LEU A 2 -15.59 -8.31 5.23
CA LEU A 2 -14.93 -7.17 5.88
C LEU A 2 -15.97 -6.09 6.18
N LYS A 3 -15.83 -5.42 7.31
CA LYS A 3 -16.63 -4.22 7.56
C LYS A 3 -16.24 -3.16 6.52
N LYS A 4 -17.18 -2.27 6.17
CA LYS A 4 -16.96 -1.19 5.19
C LYS A 4 -15.71 -0.37 5.50
N GLU A 5 -15.39 -0.22 6.78
CA GLU A 5 -14.27 0.58 7.30
C GLU A 5 -12.92 -0.12 7.12
N GLU A 6 -12.86 -1.43 7.42
CA GLU A 6 -11.69 -2.27 7.17
C GLU A 6 -11.36 -2.34 5.68
N THR A 7 -12.40 -2.33 4.83
CA THR A 7 -12.23 -2.28 3.37
C THR A 7 -11.56 -0.98 2.94
N ILE A 8 -11.98 0.15 3.50
CA ILE A 8 -11.35 1.46 3.22
C ILE A 8 -9.88 1.47 3.68
N LEU A 9 -9.58 0.94 4.87
CA LEU A 9 -8.20 0.83 5.34
C LEU A 9 -7.34 -0.09 4.44
N LYS A 10 -7.90 -1.22 3.99
CA LYS A 10 -7.22 -2.11 3.03
C LYS A 10 -6.94 -1.42 1.70
N GLU A 11 -7.91 -0.69 1.15
CA GLU A 11 -7.73 0.07 -0.09
C GLU A 11 -6.63 1.14 0.05
N ILE A 12 -6.48 1.76 1.23
CA ILE A 12 -5.40 2.72 1.50
C ILE A 12 -4.05 1.99 1.58
N LEU A 13 -3.97 0.90 2.34
CA LEU A 13 -2.79 0.03 2.44
C LEU A 13 -2.31 -0.43 1.06
N TRP A 14 -3.23 -0.80 0.16
CA TRP A 14 -2.93 -1.23 -1.20
C TRP A 14 -2.58 -0.11 -2.18
N GLY A 15 -2.70 1.16 -1.77
CA GLY A 15 -2.53 2.29 -2.68
C GLY A 15 -3.62 2.43 -3.74
N GLU A 16 -4.80 1.85 -3.48
CA GLU A 16 -5.99 1.98 -4.32
C GLU A 16 -6.83 3.19 -3.94
N ARG A 17 -6.62 3.69 -2.72
CA ARG A 17 -7.27 4.86 -2.16
C ARG A 17 -6.21 5.78 -1.52
N PRO A 18 -6.31 7.11 -1.69
CA PRO A 18 -5.39 8.03 -1.04
C PRO A 18 -5.62 8.10 0.48
N TYR A 19 -4.54 8.35 1.24
CA TYR A 19 -4.58 8.38 2.71
C TYR A 19 -5.44 9.52 3.29
N HIS A 20 -5.72 10.61 2.56
CA HIS A 20 -6.63 11.65 3.06
C HIS A 20 -8.09 11.17 3.20
N HIS A 21 -8.45 10.03 2.62
CA HIS A 21 -9.73 9.36 2.85
C HIS A 21 -9.85 8.72 4.24
N LEU A 22 -8.79 8.71 5.06
CA LEU A 22 -8.86 8.38 6.49
C LEU A 22 -9.87 9.27 7.23
N SER A 23 -10.08 10.50 6.76
CA SER A 23 -11.10 11.42 7.29
C SER A 23 -12.52 10.85 7.23
N PHE A 24 -12.85 10.02 6.23
CA PHE A 24 -14.15 9.33 6.16
C PHE A 24 -14.35 8.32 7.28
N LEU A 25 -13.25 7.82 7.84
CA LEU A 25 -13.24 6.93 9.00
C LEU A 25 -13.18 7.71 10.32
N LYS A 26 -13.17 9.04 10.29
CA LYS A 26 -12.89 9.91 11.45
C LYS A 26 -11.49 9.65 12.06
N ILE A 27 -10.54 9.29 11.20
CA ILE A 27 -9.13 9.15 11.55
C ILE A 27 -8.43 10.40 11.04
N ASN A 28 -7.80 11.16 11.94
CA ASN A 28 -7.02 12.31 11.56
C ASN A 28 -5.61 11.87 11.17
N HIS A 29 -5.06 12.49 10.14
CA HIS A 29 -3.66 12.31 9.77
C HIS A 29 -3.05 13.69 9.53
N SER A 30 -1.81 13.87 9.94
CA SER A 30 -1.02 15.06 9.64
C SER A 30 0.42 14.66 9.37
N LEU A 31 1.08 15.36 8.46
CA LEU A 31 2.51 15.20 8.22
C LEU A 31 3.25 16.27 9.03
N THR A 32 4.09 15.84 9.96
CA THR A 32 4.96 16.71 10.76
C THR A 32 6.41 16.54 10.34
N SER A 33 7.32 17.32 10.93
CA SER A 33 8.76 17.13 10.76
C SER A 33 9.26 15.77 11.25
N GLU A 34 8.49 15.10 12.13
CA GLU A 34 8.82 13.80 12.71
C GLU A 34 8.19 12.63 11.92
N GLY A 35 7.30 12.92 10.96
CA GLY A 35 6.61 11.91 10.15
C GLY A 35 5.08 12.05 10.17
N HIS A 36 4.40 11.00 9.74
CA HIS A 36 2.95 10.88 9.80
C HIS A 36 2.51 10.71 11.25
N ARG A 37 1.75 11.69 11.74
CA ARG A 37 0.99 11.57 12.99
C ARG A 37 -0.42 11.13 12.66
N ILE A 38 -0.79 9.95 13.15
CA ILE A 38 -2.13 9.39 13.05
C ILE A 38 -2.86 9.60 14.38
N GLU A 39 -4.15 9.87 14.32
CA GLU A 39 -5.03 9.88 15.48
C GLU A 39 -6.23 9.00 15.13
N ASN A 40 -6.29 7.82 15.77
CA ASN A 40 -7.28 6.80 15.50
C ASN A 40 -8.23 6.61 16.71
N PRO A 41 -9.14 7.57 16.98
CA PRO A 41 -10.01 7.53 18.16
C PRO A 41 -11.01 6.36 18.14
N ARG A 42 -11.16 5.73 16.98
CA ARG A 42 -12.06 4.59 16.77
C ARG A 42 -11.36 3.25 16.97
N HIS A 43 -10.04 3.26 17.16
CA HIS A 43 -9.21 2.06 17.27
C HIS A 43 -9.45 1.09 16.11
N LEU A 44 -9.64 1.62 14.89
CA LEU A 44 -9.77 0.80 13.70
C LEU A 44 -8.40 0.28 13.29
N ASN A 45 -8.22 -1.03 13.34
CA ASN A 45 -6.98 -1.68 12.94
C ASN A 45 -7.32 -2.84 12.01
N ILE A 46 -6.48 -3.06 11.01
CA ILE A 46 -6.54 -4.25 10.16
C ILE A 46 -5.21 -5.01 10.21
N VAL A 47 -5.29 -6.32 10.03
CA VAL A 47 -4.10 -7.15 9.86
C VAL A 47 -3.61 -7.03 8.42
N ALA A 48 -2.36 -6.61 8.24
CA ALA A 48 -1.66 -6.49 6.97
C ALA A 48 -0.69 -7.67 6.80
N LYS A 49 -0.87 -8.40 5.70
CA LYS A 49 -0.09 -9.56 5.30
C LYS A 49 0.92 -9.20 4.23
N ILE A 50 1.80 -10.14 3.91
CA ILE A 50 2.81 -9.95 2.86
C ILE A 50 2.19 -9.66 1.49
N GLU A 51 1.02 -10.25 1.18
CA GLU A 51 0.29 -9.99 -0.06
C GLU A 51 -0.20 -8.54 -0.15
N ASP A 52 -0.56 -7.93 0.99
CA ASP A 52 -0.98 -6.53 1.02
C ASP A 52 0.20 -5.59 0.72
N LEU A 53 1.39 -5.91 1.27
CA LEU A 53 2.61 -5.15 0.98
C LEU A 53 3.04 -5.32 -0.49
N ALA A 54 3.03 -6.55 -1.00
CA ALA A 54 3.31 -6.82 -2.41
C ALA A 54 2.35 -6.07 -3.32
N ARG A 55 1.06 -6.01 -2.97
CA ARG A 55 0.07 -5.25 -3.72
C ARG A 55 0.41 -3.77 -3.79
N GLY A 56 0.79 -3.16 -2.66
CA GLY A 56 1.21 -1.75 -2.63
C GLY A 56 2.52 -1.49 -3.39
N ILE A 57 3.50 -2.40 -3.32
CA ILE A 57 4.73 -2.32 -4.13
C ILE A 57 4.38 -2.38 -5.62
N LEU A 58 3.60 -3.37 -6.05
CA LEU A 58 3.18 -3.51 -7.45
C LEU A 58 2.29 -2.37 -7.93
N ARG A 59 1.61 -1.68 -7.02
CA ARG A 59 0.83 -0.49 -7.33
C ARG A 59 1.73 0.68 -7.74
N TYR A 60 2.85 0.88 -7.04
CA TYR A 60 3.67 2.08 -7.17
C TYR A 60 5.08 1.87 -7.74
N TYR A 61 5.52 0.65 -8.07
CA TYR A 61 6.90 0.38 -8.52
C TYR A 61 7.36 1.21 -9.75
N LYS A 62 6.42 1.72 -10.55
CA LYS A 62 6.71 2.60 -11.70
C LYS A 62 6.74 4.09 -11.36
N GLU A 63 6.38 4.45 -10.13
CA GLU A 63 6.24 5.82 -9.65
C GLU A 63 7.09 5.98 -8.36
N PRO A 64 8.42 6.15 -8.48
CA PRO A 64 9.33 6.09 -7.33
C PRO A 64 8.95 7.02 -6.17
N SER A 65 8.53 8.25 -6.47
CA SER A 65 8.09 9.21 -5.44
C SER A 65 6.85 8.72 -4.69
N LYS A 66 5.86 8.14 -5.37
CA LYS A 66 4.67 7.59 -4.72
C LYS A 66 4.98 6.32 -3.93
N LEU A 67 5.90 5.50 -4.43
CA LEU A 67 6.36 4.31 -3.72
C LEU A 67 7.08 4.70 -2.42
N GLN A 68 7.93 5.72 -2.47
CA GLN A 68 8.61 6.28 -1.29
C GLN A 68 7.61 6.81 -0.25
N GLU A 69 6.66 7.66 -0.68
CA GLU A 69 5.61 8.19 0.20
C GLU A 69 4.77 7.07 0.81
N TRP A 70 4.36 6.10 0.00
CA TRP A 70 3.59 4.95 0.46
C TRP A 70 4.39 4.11 1.47
N ALA A 71 5.66 3.78 1.19
CA ALA A 71 6.50 3.00 2.10
C ALA A 71 6.70 3.71 3.44
N ARG A 72 6.91 5.03 3.41
CA ARG A 72 6.97 5.85 4.62
C ARG A 72 5.68 5.79 5.41
N PHE A 73 4.54 5.99 4.75
CA PHE A 73 3.23 5.92 5.38
C PHE A 73 2.98 4.55 6.04
N ILE A 74 3.28 3.43 5.37
CA ILE A 74 3.09 2.09 5.94
C ILE A 74 3.94 1.86 7.20
N LEU A 75 5.17 2.36 7.21
CA LEU A 75 6.07 2.22 8.37
C LEU A 75 5.65 3.10 9.55
N GLU A 76 5.07 4.28 9.28
CA GLU A 76 4.73 5.27 10.31
C GLU A 76 3.27 5.12 10.81
N ALA A 77 2.35 4.57 10.02
CA ALA A 77 0.95 4.39 10.36
C ALA A 77 0.65 3.06 11.10
N ASN A 78 1.51 2.68 12.05
CA ASN A 78 1.38 1.43 12.82
C ASN A 78 0.08 1.35 13.65
N GLU A 79 -0.57 2.47 13.96
CA GLU A 79 -1.86 2.50 14.65
C GLU A 79 -3.05 2.05 13.77
N LEU A 80 -2.84 1.93 12.45
CA LEU A 80 -3.87 1.53 11.49
C LEU A 80 -3.74 0.08 11.04
N TYR A 81 -2.55 -0.50 11.15
CA TYR A 81 -2.21 -1.79 10.59
C TYR A 81 -1.32 -2.59 11.54
N ASP A 82 -1.74 -3.80 11.88
CA ASP A 82 -0.86 -4.79 12.48
C ASP A 82 -0.19 -5.60 11.36
N LEU A 83 1.13 -5.51 11.25
CA LEU A 83 1.89 -6.29 10.26
C LEU A 83 2.03 -7.74 10.76
N ASP A 84 1.18 -8.62 10.26
CA ASP A 84 1.29 -10.08 10.45
C ASP A 84 1.74 -10.72 9.14
N LEU A 85 3.06 -10.77 8.97
CA LEU A 85 3.68 -11.33 7.77
C LEU A 85 3.85 -12.85 7.85
N GLY A 86 3.42 -13.47 8.96
CA GLY A 86 3.58 -14.89 9.24
C GLY A 86 5.04 -15.36 9.25
N ASN A 87 5.23 -16.68 9.23
CA ASN A 87 6.55 -17.30 9.06
C ASN A 87 6.93 -17.34 7.57
N ASN A 88 7.03 -16.17 6.95
CA ASN A 88 7.40 -16.02 5.55
C ASN A 88 8.87 -15.61 5.46
N GLU A 89 9.67 -16.37 4.71
CA GLU A 89 11.11 -16.14 4.54
C GLU A 89 11.44 -14.78 3.89
N TRP A 90 10.46 -14.16 3.22
CA TRP A 90 10.56 -12.84 2.61
C TRP A 90 10.06 -11.70 3.50
N ALA A 91 9.46 -11.98 4.66
CA ALA A 91 8.91 -10.95 5.56
C ALA A 91 9.96 -9.89 5.92
N ASP A 92 11.12 -10.34 6.40
CA ASP A 92 12.23 -9.44 6.76
C ASP A 92 12.78 -8.68 5.55
N GLN A 93 12.79 -9.31 4.37
CA GLN A 93 13.24 -8.65 3.15
C GLN A 93 12.27 -7.55 2.71
N PHE A 94 10.96 -7.79 2.77
CA PHE A 94 9.96 -6.76 2.48
C PHE A 94 10.05 -5.59 3.45
N LEU A 95 10.19 -5.85 4.75
CA LEU A 95 10.33 -4.80 5.75
C LEU A 95 11.61 -3.98 5.57
N LYS A 96 12.73 -4.65 5.29
CA LYS A 96 13.99 -3.99 4.97
C LYS A 96 13.84 -3.14 3.71
N GLU A 97 13.17 -3.65 2.70
CA GLU A 97 12.97 -2.95 1.44
C GLU A 97 12.09 -1.72 1.61
N LEU A 98 11.00 -1.81 2.37
CA LEU A 98 10.17 -0.65 2.70
C LEU A 98 10.98 0.46 3.38
N LYS A 99 11.88 0.10 4.30
CA LYS A 99 12.79 1.07 4.96
C LYS A 99 13.79 1.69 3.98
N ASN A 100 14.31 0.90 3.05
CA ASN A 100 15.21 1.40 2.00
C ASN A 100 14.48 2.39 1.09
N ILE A 101 13.27 2.04 0.63
CA ILE A 101 12.48 2.89 -0.26
C ILE A 101 12.01 4.16 0.43
N SER A 102 11.61 4.10 1.71
CA SER A 102 11.13 5.30 2.43
C SER A 102 12.22 6.38 2.57
N THR A 103 13.49 5.98 2.54
CA THR A 103 14.66 6.88 2.55
C THR A 103 15.13 7.32 1.15
N GLY A 104 14.40 6.94 0.10
CA GLY A 104 14.61 7.39 -1.28
C GLY A 104 15.47 6.45 -2.14
N ASN A 105 15.78 5.24 -1.66
CA ASN A 105 16.49 4.26 -2.48
C ASN A 105 15.56 3.58 -3.50
N ALA A 106 16.16 3.07 -4.58
CA ALA A 106 15.43 2.34 -5.60
C ALA A 106 14.97 0.96 -5.10
N LEU A 107 13.79 0.52 -5.55
CA LEU A 107 13.25 -0.81 -5.28
C LEU A 107 14.15 -1.90 -5.86
N GLU A 108 14.57 -2.84 -5.02
CA GLU A 108 15.33 -4.01 -5.44
C GLU A 108 14.49 -4.94 -6.34
N GLN A 109 15.07 -5.28 -7.50
CA GLN A 109 14.40 -6.10 -8.52
C GLN A 109 13.92 -7.46 -7.97
N LYS A 110 14.68 -8.09 -7.07
CA LYS A 110 14.31 -9.36 -6.45
C LYS A 110 13.02 -9.28 -5.62
N VAL A 111 12.79 -8.16 -4.92
CA VAL A 111 11.59 -7.94 -4.11
C VAL A 111 10.40 -7.68 -5.03
N LEU A 112 10.62 -6.94 -6.12
CA LEU A 112 9.61 -6.74 -7.15
C LEU A 112 9.20 -8.05 -7.82
N ASP A 113 10.15 -8.91 -8.14
CA ASP A 113 9.88 -10.21 -8.76
C ASP A 113 9.14 -11.14 -7.79
N HIS A 114 9.56 -11.22 -6.53
CA HIS A 114 8.82 -11.98 -5.53
C HIS A 114 7.41 -11.44 -5.30
N ALA A 115 7.22 -10.11 -5.28
CA ALA A 115 5.90 -9.49 -5.19
C ALA A 115 4.98 -9.94 -6.34
N ARG A 116 5.51 -10.14 -7.56
CA ARG A 116 4.76 -10.68 -8.71
C ARG A 116 4.45 -12.17 -8.56
N GLU A 117 5.35 -12.95 -7.97
CA GLU A 117 5.13 -14.37 -7.71
C GLU A 117 3.98 -14.61 -6.74
N ILE A 118 3.92 -13.84 -5.64
CA ILE A 118 2.84 -13.96 -4.65
C ILE A 118 1.53 -13.31 -5.13
N MET A 119 1.60 -12.42 -6.12
CA MET A 119 0.43 -11.75 -6.71
C MET A 119 0.38 -11.95 -8.25
N PRO A 120 0.24 -13.19 -8.75
CA PRO A 120 0.37 -13.50 -10.18
C PRO A 120 -0.74 -12.89 -11.05
N PHE A 121 -1.90 -12.62 -10.46
CA PHE A 121 -3.05 -11.99 -11.13
C PHE A 121 -3.20 -10.51 -10.78
N PHE A 122 -2.16 -9.85 -10.23
CA PHE A 122 -2.25 -8.41 -9.97
C PHE A 122 -2.50 -7.70 -11.31
N PRO A 123 -3.68 -7.08 -11.49
CA PRO A 123 -3.98 -6.46 -12.76
C PRO A 123 -2.95 -5.35 -12.98
N LYS A 124 -2.27 -5.37 -14.13
CA LYS A 124 -1.61 -4.18 -14.66
C LYS A 124 -2.72 -3.13 -14.82
N LYS A 125 -3.06 -2.38 -13.78
CA LYS A 125 -4.18 -1.44 -13.85
C LYS A 125 -3.82 -0.46 -14.95
N ARG A 126 -4.66 -0.48 -16.00
CA ARG A 126 -4.70 0.48 -17.11
C ARG A 126 -4.57 1.88 -16.51
N ALA A 127 -3.73 2.70 -17.12
CA ALA A 127 -3.61 4.10 -16.74
C ALA A 127 -5.02 4.70 -16.69
N LEU A 128 -5.38 5.38 -15.60
CA LEU A 128 -6.57 6.23 -15.61
C LEU A 128 -6.35 7.27 -16.72
N GLY A 129 -6.99 7.09 -17.88
CA GLY A 129 -6.89 8.03 -19.00
C GLY A 129 -6.94 7.47 -20.42
N GLU A 130 -6.94 6.15 -20.65
CA GLU A 130 -7.11 5.64 -22.03
C GLU A 130 -8.59 5.66 -22.42
N PRO A 131 -9.00 6.41 -23.47
CA PRO A 131 -10.38 6.44 -23.92
C PRO A 131 -10.80 5.05 -24.44
N GLU A 132 -12.01 4.64 -24.09
CA GLU A 132 -12.66 3.50 -24.74
C GLU A 132 -12.78 3.83 -26.24
N ILE A 133 -12.08 3.08 -27.09
CA ILE A 133 -12.50 2.97 -28.48
C ILE A 133 -13.69 2.01 -28.45
N PRO A 134 -14.94 2.47 -28.63
CA PRO A 134 -16.06 1.54 -28.74
C PRO A 134 -15.76 0.61 -29.90
N GLY A 135 -15.72 -0.69 -29.60
CA GLY A 135 -15.55 -1.73 -30.59
C GLY A 135 -16.55 -1.55 -31.71
N ASN A 136 -16.02 -1.52 -32.93
CA ASN A 136 -16.80 -1.48 -34.16
C ASN A 136 -17.77 -2.68 -34.16
N PRO A 137 -19.09 -2.48 -34.26
CA PRO A 137 -19.99 -3.59 -34.50
C PRO A 137 -19.77 -4.08 -35.94
N THR A 138 -19.24 -5.29 -36.07
CA THR A 138 -19.34 -6.11 -37.28
C THR A 138 -20.80 -6.37 -37.63
#